data_AF-A0A9N8M5U3-F1
#
_entry.id   AF-A0A9N8M5U3-F1
#
_cell.length_a   1.000
_cell.length_b   1.000
_cell.length_c   1.000
_cell.angle_alpha   90.00
_cell.angle_beta   90.00
_cell.angle_gamma   90.00
#
_symmetry.space_group_name_H-M   'P 1'
#
loop_
_entity.id
_entity.type
_entity.pdbx_description
1 polymer ?
#
loop_
_entity_poly.entity_id
_entity_poly.type
_entity_poly.pdbx_seq_one_letter_code
_entity_poly.pdbx_strand_id
1 'polypeptide(L)'
;MPPALRDEYAYIPNSITNGFSMGPLSLPSSTHFHKNHYKEDRQSSIDNWLSKSLEAGFIAGPFDPAQVEAEIGPIHASPLQIVDKHDANGRIIKERIVYDASYPKTRPGQPPPPIPSINSQIRKEDYPCEWFTAVETKILIRSAPPHARFAGFDLKDAFQQLGNLPSQRRLFCINVLDRIYVWLVGIFGLTSICGLFGACCDVTCFFLELLFPLLLTKHYVDDFLVADFAPPSSPHANRPFDLILHAVREFGWEVHPENKREVVDWIHFFQAGPVTCSLDTSSSFFHTPIFSDASDFALGVVLGSKALSIPLPPDYCDRPDINIGVGEAWAFELAVHAAIAAGARSCVLLVHVDNQGVVYALRRGRSRNQLVNEVIDRTSEYALSFDVELSVRYVRSEDNPADAPSRGDSSGYEPLIFPFDRPWESILNIRSS
;
A
#
# COMPACT_ATOMS: atom_id res chain seq x y z
N MET A 1 6.10 27.99 0.39
CA MET A 1 7.22 27.00 0.42
C MET A 1 8.42 27.56 1.17
N PRO A 2 8.98 26.81 2.14
CA PRO A 2 10.21 27.16 2.85
C PRO A 2 11.40 27.40 1.89
N PRO A 3 12.27 28.41 2.13
CA PRO A 3 13.43 28.66 1.26
C PRO A 3 14.35 27.47 1.07
N ALA A 4 14.53 26.65 2.11
CA ALA A 4 15.41 25.48 2.09
C ALA A 4 14.96 24.37 1.12
N LEU A 5 13.68 24.34 0.73
CA LEU A 5 13.12 23.33 -0.16
C LEU A 5 12.97 23.80 -1.61
N ARG A 6 13.31 25.07 -1.91
CA ARG A 6 13.06 25.63 -3.26
C ARG A 6 13.87 24.94 -4.34
N ASP A 7 15.14 24.64 -4.06
CA ASP A 7 16.03 24.00 -5.03
C ASP A 7 15.59 22.56 -5.31
N GLU A 8 15.09 21.86 -4.30
CA GLU A 8 14.54 20.51 -4.41
C GLU A 8 13.35 20.44 -5.37
N TYR A 9 12.43 21.41 -5.31
CA TYR A 9 11.22 21.44 -6.13
C TYR A 9 11.35 22.29 -7.41
N ALA A 10 12.51 22.88 -7.69
CA ALA A 10 12.71 23.84 -8.78
C ALA A 10 12.44 23.27 -10.18
N TYR A 11 12.52 21.94 -10.35
CA TYR A 11 12.28 21.27 -11.62
C TYR A 11 10.79 21.19 -12.00
N ILE A 12 9.88 21.24 -11.02
CA ILE A 12 8.44 20.94 -11.21
C ILE A 12 7.78 21.86 -12.23
N PRO A 13 7.92 23.21 -12.18
CA PRO A 13 7.27 24.09 -13.15
C PRO A 13 7.60 23.76 -14.60
N ASN A 14 8.87 23.45 -14.88
CA ASN A 14 9.30 23.05 -16.21
C ASN A 14 8.72 21.69 -16.61
N SER A 15 8.66 20.74 -15.67
CA SER A 15 8.10 19.40 -15.91
C SER A 15 6.59 19.39 -16.12
N ILE A 16 5.84 20.31 -15.52
CA ILE A 16 4.39 20.45 -15.78
C ILE A 16 4.14 20.76 -17.26
N THR A 17 4.94 21.66 -17.85
CA THR A 17 4.76 22.06 -19.26
C THR A 17 5.38 21.06 -20.25
N ASN A 18 6.56 20.51 -19.92
CA ASN A 18 7.35 19.72 -20.87
C ASN A 18 7.30 18.21 -20.62
N GLY A 19 6.66 17.78 -19.53
CA GLY A 19 6.63 16.41 -19.06
C GLY A 19 7.68 16.10 -17.98
N PHE A 20 7.35 15.13 -17.15
CA PHE A 20 8.18 14.63 -16.06
C PHE A 20 9.12 13.54 -16.56
N SER A 21 10.41 13.68 -16.23
CA SER A 21 11.38 12.60 -16.43
C SER A 21 11.12 11.53 -15.37
N MET A 22 10.90 10.29 -15.81
CA MET A 22 10.75 9.14 -14.90
C MET A 22 12.09 8.62 -14.37
N GLY A 23 13.19 9.28 -14.74
CA GLY A 23 14.52 9.06 -14.21
C GLY A 23 15.60 8.98 -15.27
N PRO A 24 16.84 8.68 -14.88
CA PRO A 24 17.98 8.57 -15.80
C PRO A 24 17.91 7.26 -16.60
N LEU A 25 16.88 7.14 -17.44
CA LEU A 25 16.60 5.94 -18.21
C LEU A 25 17.42 5.91 -19.50
N SER A 26 18.00 4.74 -19.80
CA SER A 26 18.65 4.49 -21.08
C SER A 26 17.60 4.19 -22.14
N LEU A 27 17.62 4.92 -23.25
CA LEU A 27 16.73 4.63 -24.38
C LEU A 27 17.08 3.28 -25.02
N PRO A 28 16.09 2.57 -25.60
CA PRO A 28 16.33 1.27 -26.20
C PRO A 28 17.22 1.39 -27.44
N SER A 29 18.22 0.51 -27.55
CA SER A 29 19.09 0.37 -28.73
C SER A 29 18.49 -0.52 -29.81
N SER A 30 17.49 -1.33 -29.47
CA SER A 30 16.77 -2.25 -30.34
C SER A 30 15.33 -2.40 -29.85
N THR A 31 14.41 -2.75 -30.76
CA THR A 31 13.00 -2.89 -30.41
C THR A 31 12.74 -4.16 -29.61
N HIS A 32 11.98 -4.04 -28.54
CA HIS A 32 11.66 -5.13 -27.63
C HIS A 32 10.18 -5.20 -27.32
N PHE A 33 9.55 -6.31 -27.67
CA PHE A 33 8.17 -6.63 -27.30
C PHE A 33 8.16 -7.76 -26.29
N HIS A 34 7.67 -7.48 -25.10
CA HIS A 34 7.45 -8.51 -24.09
C HIS A 34 6.04 -9.09 -24.23
N LYS A 35 5.94 -10.42 -24.09
CA LYS A 35 4.66 -11.10 -24.07
C LYS A 35 3.87 -10.68 -22.83
N ASN A 36 2.62 -10.29 -23.03
CA ASN A 36 1.72 -9.94 -21.94
C ASN A 36 1.49 -11.13 -20.98
N HIS A 37 1.26 -10.82 -19.70
CA HIS A 37 1.06 -11.82 -18.64
C HIS A 37 -0.39 -12.31 -18.56
N TYR A 38 -1.32 -11.60 -19.19
CA TYR A 38 -2.73 -12.00 -19.23
C TYR A 38 -2.99 -13.09 -20.28
N LYS A 39 -4.05 -13.87 -20.06
CA LYS A 39 -4.50 -14.95 -20.96
C LYS A 39 -5.48 -14.42 -22.00
N GLU A 40 -5.57 -15.09 -23.15
CA GLU A 40 -6.39 -14.69 -24.30
C GLU A 40 -7.89 -14.53 -23.97
N ASP A 41 -8.41 -15.33 -23.04
CA ASP A 41 -9.80 -15.25 -22.56
C ASP A 41 -10.14 -13.93 -21.85
N ARG A 42 -9.13 -13.14 -21.48
CA ARG A 42 -9.27 -11.81 -20.86
C ARG A 42 -9.07 -10.65 -21.82
N GLN A 43 -9.00 -10.90 -23.12
CA GLN A 43 -8.77 -9.85 -24.13
C GLN A 43 -9.83 -8.75 -24.09
N SER A 44 -11.10 -9.08 -23.82
CA SER A 44 -12.18 -8.10 -23.73
C SER A 44 -11.96 -7.07 -22.61
N SER A 45 -11.37 -7.47 -21.48
CA SER A 45 -10.99 -6.55 -20.39
C SER A 45 -9.91 -5.57 -20.83
N ILE A 46 -8.95 -6.04 -21.63
CA ILE A 46 -7.88 -5.20 -22.22
C ILE A 46 -8.46 -4.23 -23.25
N ASP A 47 -9.33 -4.69 -24.14
CA ASP A 47 -9.94 -3.83 -25.17
C ASP A 47 -10.80 -2.71 -24.53
N ASN A 48 -11.58 -3.06 -23.49
CA ASN A 48 -12.35 -2.08 -22.73
C ASN A 48 -11.45 -1.06 -22.03
N TRP A 49 -10.33 -1.50 -21.45
CA TRP A 49 -9.37 -0.60 -20.82
C TRP A 49 -8.66 0.29 -21.84
N LEU A 50 -8.26 -0.25 -23.00
CA LEU A 50 -7.65 0.52 -24.09
C LEU A 50 -8.58 1.63 -24.56
N SER A 51 -9.85 1.29 -24.83
CA SER A 51 -10.87 2.26 -25.25
C SER A 51 -10.99 3.42 -24.27
N LYS A 52 -11.15 3.12 -22.97
CA LYS A 52 -11.23 4.14 -21.91
C LYS A 52 -9.95 4.96 -21.77
N SER A 53 -8.79 4.32 -21.89
CA SER A 53 -7.49 4.98 -21.74
C SER A 53 -7.15 5.88 -22.93
N LEU A 54 -7.61 5.53 -24.13
CA LEU A 54 -7.54 6.38 -25.31
C LEU A 54 -8.47 7.59 -25.18
N GLU A 55 -9.71 7.37 -24.76
CA GLU A 55 -10.70 8.44 -24.52
C GLU A 55 -10.20 9.44 -23.47
N ALA A 56 -9.57 8.94 -22.39
CA ALA A 56 -8.98 9.76 -21.34
C ALA A 56 -7.63 10.41 -21.73
N GLY A 57 -7.06 10.07 -22.89
CA GLY A 57 -5.76 10.59 -23.34
C GLY A 57 -4.54 10.05 -22.57
N PHE A 58 -4.69 8.96 -21.81
CA PHE A 58 -3.59 8.34 -21.06
C PHE A 58 -2.62 7.58 -21.95
N ILE A 59 -3.12 7.07 -23.08
CA ILE A 59 -2.33 6.38 -24.09
C ILE A 59 -2.63 6.93 -25.49
N ALA A 60 -1.73 6.72 -26.44
CA ALA A 60 -1.95 6.98 -27.86
C ALA A 60 -1.67 5.73 -28.70
N GLY A 61 -2.41 5.58 -29.80
CA GLY A 61 -2.34 4.45 -30.72
C GLY A 61 -3.74 4.07 -31.23
N PRO A 62 -3.93 2.87 -31.80
CA PRO A 62 -2.88 1.90 -32.14
C PRO A 62 -1.98 2.39 -33.27
N PHE A 63 -0.69 2.14 -33.16
CA PHE A 63 0.29 2.41 -34.21
C PHE A 63 0.83 1.12 -34.82
N ASP A 64 1.25 1.22 -36.08
CA ASP A 64 1.97 0.14 -36.75
C ASP A 64 3.42 0.08 -36.21
N PRO A 65 3.89 -1.09 -35.72
CA PRO A 65 5.23 -1.21 -35.14
C PRO A 65 6.36 -0.79 -36.10
N ALA A 66 6.25 -1.13 -37.39
CA ALA A 66 7.29 -0.82 -38.37
C ALA A 66 7.33 0.68 -38.67
N GLN A 67 6.17 1.34 -38.70
CA GLN A 67 6.10 2.80 -38.85
C GLN A 67 6.70 3.51 -37.63
N VAL A 68 6.37 3.07 -36.41
CA VAL A 68 6.93 3.66 -35.18
C VAL A 68 8.45 3.56 -35.18
N GLU A 69 8.99 2.38 -35.46
CA GLU A 69 10.45 2.18 -35.47
C GLU A 69 11.14 3.01 -36.55
N ALA A 70 10.52 3.18 -37.72
CA ALA A 70 11.05 4.03 -38.79
C ALA A 70 11.04 5.53 -38.43
N GLU A 71 10.02 6.01 -37.71
CA GLU A 71 9.86 7.43 -37.39
C GLU A 71 10.64 7.87 -36.15
N ILE A 72 10.58 7.11 -35.06
CA ILE A 72 11.16 7.52 -33.77
C ILE A 72 12.28 6.60 -33.28
N GLY A 73 12.59 5.54 -34.03
CA GLY A 73 13.60 4.56 -33.70
C GLY A 73 13.09 3.45 -32.76
N PRO A 74 14.00 2.64 -32.21
CA PRO A 74 13.66 1.50 -31.38
C PRO A 74 12.75 1.82 -30.19
N ILE A 75 11.89 0.87 -29.80
CA ILE A 75 10.98 1.01 -28.65
C ILE A 75 11.06 -0.15 -27.68
N HIS A 76 10.66 0.08 -26.43
CA HIS A 76 10.50 -0.95 -25.41
C HIS A 76 9.03 -1.03 -25.00
N ALA A 77 8.41 -2.19 -25.26
CA ALA A 77 7.05 -2.48 -24.85
C ALA A 77 7.04 -3.46 -23.67
N SER A 78 6.68 -2.96 -22.48
CA SER A 78 6.53 -3.78 -21.28
C SER A 78 5.23 -4.57 -21.32
N PRO A 79 5.17 -5.73 -20.63
CA PRO A 79 3.98 -6.55 -20.64
C PRO A 79 2.89 -5.95 -19.73
N LEU A 80 1.64 -6.15 -20.14
CA LEU A 80 0.48 -5.90 -19.32
C LEU A 80 0.11 -7.14 -18.48
N GLN A 81 -0.37 -6.89 -17.27
CA GLN A 81 -0.96 -7.88 -16.39
C GLN A 81 -2.37 -7.43 -15.98
N ILE A 82 -3.23 -8.40 -15.67
CA ILE A 82 -4.51 -8.12 -15.01
C ILE A 82 -4.45 -8.62 -13.57
N VAL A 83 -4.80 -7.74 -12.64
CA VAL A 83 -4.90 -8.04 -11.21
C VAL A 83 -6.35 -7.90 -10.78
N ASP A 84 -6.89 -8.96 -10.18
CA ASP A 84 -8.28 -9.02 -9.75
C ASP A 84 -8.43 -8.64 -8.29
N LYS A 85 -9.32 -7.67 -8.03
CA LYS A 85 -9.82 -7.38 -6.70
C LYS A 85 -11.07 -8.23 -6.48
N HIS A 86 -11.07 -8.99 -5.39
CA HIS A 86 -12.18 -9.84 -5.00
C HIS A 86 -12.95 -9.23 -3.82
N ASP A 87 -14.24 -9.54 -3.71
CA ASP A 87 -14.99 -9.34 -2.47
C ASP A 87 -14.70 -10.46 -1.45
N ALA A 88 -15.30 -10.36 -0.26
CA ALA A 88 -15.18 -11.37 0.80
C ALA A 88 -15.67 -12.77 0.39
N ASN A 89 -16.46 -12.88 -0.69
CA ASN A 89 -16.96 -14.15 -1.21
C ASN A 89 -16.12 -14.68 -2.39
N GLY A 90 -14.97 -14.04 -2.67
CA GLY A 90 -14.08 -14.44 -3.77
C GLY A 90 -14.59 -14.05 -5.16
N ARG A 91 -15.58 -13.15 -5.28
CA ARG A 91 -16.06 -12.67 -6.58
C ARG A 91 -15.23 -11.49 -7.06
N ILE A 92 -14.85 -11.47 -8.33
CA ILE A 92 -14.15 -10.33 -8.93
C ILE A 92 -15.08 -9.12 -8.92
N ILE A 93 -14.69 -8.09 -8.18
CA ILE A 93 -15.40 -6.79 -8.12
C ILE A 93 -14.70 -5.72 -8.94
N LYS A 94 -13.41 -5.89 -9.23
CA LYS A 94 -12.65 -4.92 -10.03
C LYS A 94 -11.44 -5.57 -10.67
N GLU A 95 -11.28 -5.38 -11.97
CA GLU A 95 -10.07 -5.74 -12.70
C GLU A 95 -9.15 -4.52 -12.80
N ARG A 96 -7.85 -4.70 -12.55
CA ARG A 96 -6.82 -3.67 -12.68
C ARG A 96 -5.85 -4.08 -13.77
N ILE A 97 -5.77 -3.29 -14.82
CA ILE A 97 -4.73 -3.43 -15.85
C ILE A 97 -3.46 -2.76 -15.34
N VAL A 98 -2.38 -3.54 -15.23
CA VAL A 98 -1.12 -3.13 -14.62
C VAL A 98 0.00 -3.21 -15.66
N TYR A 99 0.78 -2.15 -15.76
CA TYR A 99 1.99 -2.09 -16.56
C TYR A 99 3.17 -2.67 -15.75
N ASP A 100 3.77 -3.78 -16.19
CA ASP A 100 4.89 -4.40 -15.47
C ASP A 100 6.23 -3.74 -15.84
N ALA A 101 6.48 -2.57 -15.25
CA ALA A 101 7.74 -1.83 -15.41
C ALA A 101 8.96 -2.54 -14.80
N SER A 102 8.77 -3.68 -14.12
CA SER A 102 9.84 -4.47 -13.52
C SER A 102 10.26 -5.66 -14.39
N TYR A 103 9.61 -5.87 -15.54
CA TYR A 103 9.96 -6.94 -16.46
C TYR A 103 11.01 -6.49 -17.49
N PRO A 104 12.00 -7.34 -17.83
CA PRO A 104 12.32 -8.62 -17.19
C PRO A 104 12.94 -8.43 -15.80
N LYS A 105 12.62 -9.34 -14.87
CA LYS A 105 13.14 -9.29 -13.49
C LYS A 105 14.50 -9.97 -13.39
N THR A 106 15.46 -9.32 -12.75
CA THR A 106 16.70 -9.95 -12.30
C THR A 106 16.40 -10.97 -11.21
N ARG A 107 16.87 -12.21 -11.38
CA ARG A 107 16.69 -13.28 -10.38
C ARG A 107 17.98 -13.48 -9.59
N PRO A 108 17.91 -13.68 -8.26
CA PRO A 108 19.08 -14.01 -7.46
C PRO A 108 19.80 -15.24 -8.01
N GLY A 109 21.13 -15.17 -8.12
CA GLY A 109 21.95 -16.26 -8.65
C GLY A 109 21.91 -16.45 -10.17
N GLN A 110 21.18 -15.60 -10.91
CA GLN A 110 21.18 -15.59 -12.37
C GLN A 110 21.83 -14.31 -12.90
N PRO A 111 22.45 -14.34 -14.09
CA PRO A 111 22.90 -13.12 -14.74
C PRO A 111 21.72 -12.17 -14.97
N PRO A 112 21.94 -10.85 -14.93
CA PRO A 112 20.89 -9.88 -15.24
C PRO A 112 20.36 -10.11 -16.67
N PRO A 113 19.08 -9.81 -16.92
CA PRO A 113 18.53 -9.92 -18.26
C PRO A 113 19.31 -9.03 -19.23
N PRO A 114 19.47 -9.42 -20.50
CA PRO A 114 20.20 -8.63 -21.50
C PRO A 114 19.66 -7.21 -21.68
N ILE A 115 18.36 -7.04 -21.41
CA ILE A 115 17.65 -5.76 -21.45
C ILE A 115 17.21 -5.47 -20.02
N PRO A 116 17.66 -4.38 -19.40
CA PRO A 116 17.19 -4.00 -18.07
C PRO A 116 15.71 -3.64 -18.12
N SER A 117 14.95 -4.00 -17.09
CA SER A 117 13.62 -3.43 -16.91
C SER A 117 13.71 -1.94 -16.58
N ILE A 118 12.63 -1.20 -16.81
CA ILE A 118 12.59 0.25 -16.52
C ILE A 118 12.91 0.50 -15.05
N ASN A 119 12.26 -0.23 -14.14
CA ASN A 119 12.47 -0.07 -12.70
C ASN A 119 13.88 -0.46 -12.25
N SER A 120 14.55 -1.40 -12.92
CA SER A 120 15.92 -1.78 -12.54
C SER A 120 16.96 -0.66 -12.75
N GLN A 121 16.61 0.37 -13.52
CA GLN A 121 17.46 1.53 -13.79
C GLN A 121 17.21 2.71 -12.82
N ILE A 122 16.13 2.64 -12.04
CA ILE A 122 15.69 3.74 -11.18
C ILE A 122 16.07 3.42 -9.73
N ARG A 123 16.75 4.34 -9.08
CA ARG A 123 16.95 4.30 -7.64
C ARG A 123 15.80 5.01 -6.95
N LYS A 124 15.11 4.32 -6.04
CA LYS A 124 13.94 4.87 -5.35
C LYS A 124 14.30 6.06 -4.47
N GLU A 125 15.49 6.03 -3.88
CA GLU A 125 15.98 7.00 -2.91
C GLU A 125 16.21 8.40 -3.53
N ASP A 126 16.27 8.48 -4.86
CA ASP A 126 16.46 9.73 -5.59
C ASP A 126 15.14 10.51 -5.80
N TYR A 127 14.00 9.95 -5.32
CA TYR A 127 12.66 10.53 -5.43
C TYR A 127 11.98 10.61 -4.05
N PRO A 128 12.51 11.42 -3.12
CA PRO A 128 11.84 11.67 -1.86
C PRO A 128 10.55 12.47 -2.08
N CYS A 129 9.59 12.27 -1.18
CA CYS A 129 8.42 13.12 -0.99
C CYS A 129 7.93 12.94 0.45
N GLU A 130 7.13 13.88 0.94
CA GLU A 130 6.55 13.72 2.27
C GLU A 130 5.34 12.78 2.21
N TRP A 131 5.17 11.99 3.27
CA TRP A 131 3.96 11.22 3.50
C TRP A 131 3.44 11.52 4.88
N PHE A 132 2.18 11.90 4.97
CA PHE A 132 1.52 12.10 6.24
C PHE A 132 0.82 10.83 6.67
N THR A 133 1.41 10.13 7.62
CA THR A 133 0.96 8.81 8.04
C THR A 133 -0.32 8.87 8.87
N ALA A 134 -0.99 7.72 9.02
CA ALA A 134 -2.14 7.59 9.90
C ALA A 134 -1.81 7.94 11.36
N VAL A 135 -0.60 7.63 11.84
CA VAL A 135 -0.14 7.97 13.20
C VAL A 135 0.00 9.48 13.36
N GLU A 136 0.62 10.14 12.40
CA GLU A 136 0.75 11.61 12.43
C GLU A 136 -0.61 12.30 12.33
N THR A 137 -1.54 11.73 11.55
CA THR A 137 -2.94 12.17 11.49
C THR A 137 -3.62 12.07 12.85
N LYS A 138 -3.47 10.93 13.54
CA LYS A 138 -3.98 10.74 14.92
C LYS A 138 -3.40 11.78 15.87
N ILE A 139 -2.10 12.03 15.82
CA ILE A 139 -1.42 13.04 16.67
C ILE A 139 -1.92 14.45 16.37
N LEU A 140 -2.09 14.80 15.09
CA LEU A 140 -2.58 16.09 14.65
C LEU A 140 -4.00 16.35 15.18
N ILE A 141 -4.92 15.40 14.99
CA ILE A 141 -6.30 15.53 15.45
C ILE A 141 -6.34 15.63 16.98
N ARG A 142 -5.55 14.82 17.69
CA ARG A 142 -5.47 14.84 19.16
C ARG A 142 -4.97 16.19 19.69
N SER A 143 -4.03 16.82 19.00
CA SER A 143 -3.41 18.08 19.42
C SER A 143 -4.16 19.32 18.91
N ALA A 144 -5.20 19.13 18.09
CA ALA A 144 -5.98 20.21 17.52
C ALA A 144 -6.87 20.88 18.57
N PRO A 145 -7.08 22.21 18.47
CA PRO A 145 -8.05 22.89 19.32
C PRO A 145 -9.48 22.40 19.02
N PRO A 146 -10.42 22.48 19.99
CA PRO A 146 -11.78 21.96 19.82
C PRO A 146 -12.58 22.58 18.67
N HIS A 147 -12.17 23.75 18.17
CA HIS A 147 -12.81 24.44 17.05
C HIS A 147 -12.20 24.09 15.69
N ALA A 148 -11.13 23.29 15.63
CA ALA A 148 -10.51 22.91 14.37
C ALA A 148 -11.48 22.13 13.49
N ARG A 149 -11.42 22.38 12.18
CA ARG A 149 -12.24 21.70 11.18
C ARG A 149 -11.33 20.89 10.27
N PHE A 150 -11.71 19.66 9.99
CA PHE A 150 -10.97 18.77 9.10
C PHE A 150 -11.83 18.44 7.89
N ALA A 151 -11.20 18.39 6.73
CA ALA A 151 -11.80 17.93 5.48
C ALA A 151 -10.74 17.21 4.66
N GLY A 152 -11.18 16.25 3.85
CA GLY A 152 -10.30 15.55 2.92
C GLY A 152 -10.81 15.62 1.49
N PHE A 153 -9.91 15.48 0.54
CA PHE A 153 -10.24 15.31 -0.87
C PHE A 153 -9.27 14.35 -1.54
N ASP A 154 -9.75 13.68 -2.57
CA ASP A 154 -8.98 12.73 -3.37
C ASP A 154 -8.68 13.32 -4.75
N LEU A 155 -7.47 13.09 -5.27
CA LEU A 155 -7.12 13.48 -6.63
C LEU A 155 -7.59 12.42 -7.63
N LYS A 156 -8.29 12.86 -8.68
CA LYS A 156 -8.80 11.96 -9.71
C LYS A 156 -7.65 11.34 -10.50
N ASP A 157 -7.74 10.05 -10.85
CA ASP A 157 -6.77 9.35 -11.71
C ASP A 157 -5.30 9.60 -11.28
N ALA A 158 -5.00 9.30 -10.01
CA ALA A 158 -3.70 9.48 -9.39
C ALA A 158 -2.52 9.06 -10.30
N PHE A 159 -1.40 9.78 -10.21
CA PHE A 159 -0.23 9.70 -11.10
C PHE A 159 -0.49 10.07 -12.57
N GLN A 160 -1.65 9.71 -13.14
CA GLN A 160 -2.00 9.90 -14.55
C GLN A 160 -2.29 11.36 -14.91
N GLN A 161 -2.37 12.25 -13.92
CA GLN A 161 -2.38 13.70 -14.14
C GLN A 161 -0.99 14.27 -14.48
N LEU A 162 0.10 13.50 -14.31
CA LEU A 162 1.45 13.93 -14.69
C LEU A 162 1.81 13.39 -16.08
N GLY A 163 2.17 14.29 -17.01
CA GLY A 163 2.64 13.88 -18.34
C GLY A 163 4.05 13.29 -18.32
N ASN A 164 4.29 12.21 -19.06
CA ASN A 164 5.63 11.66 -19.30
C ASN A 164 6.42 12.57 -20.24
N LEU A 165 7.70 12.78 -19.92
CA LEU A 165 8.65 13.48 -20.78
C LEU A 165 8.67 12.85 -22.19
N PRO A 166 8.38 13.60 -23.27
CA PRO A 166 8.24 13.06 -24.62
C PRO A 166 9.42 12.22 -25.09
N SER A 167 10.65 12.62 -24.75
CA SER A 167 11.87 11.91 -25.15
C SER A 167 12.00 10.51 -24.53
N GLN A 168 11.30 10.22 -23.44
CA GLN A 168 11.31 8.91 -22.77
C GLN A 168 10.16 8.00 -23.21
N ARG A 169 9.17 8.50 -23.96
CA ARG A 169 7.96 7.72 -24.33
C ARG A 169 8.25 6.45 -25.13
N ARG A 170 9.40 6.38 -25.81
CA ARG A 170 9.90 5.16 -26.47
C ARG A 170 10.14 3.98 -25.51
N LEU A 171 10.25 4.25 -24.21
CA LEU A 171 10.35 3.24 -23.16
C LEU A 171 8.99 2.81 -22.61
N PHE A 172 7.95 3.59 -22.86
CA PHE A 172 6.64 3.45 -22.22
C PHE A 172 5.61 2.91 -23.22
N CYS A 173 5.99 1.91 -24.01
CA CYS A 173 5.08 1.28 -24.95
C CYS A 173 4.41 0.04 -24.34
N ILE A 174 3.28 -0.36 -24.93
CA ILE A 174 2.63 -1.67 -24.74
C ILE A 174 2.31 -2.25 -26.12
N ASN A 175 2.35 -3.58 -26.22
CA ASN A 175 1.96 -4.31 -27.44
C ASN A 175 0.69 -5.11 -27.16
N VAL A 176 -0.37 -4.84 -27.91
CA VAL A 176 -1.63 -5.60 -27.84
C VAL A 176 -2.06 -5.95 -29.27
N LEU A 177 -2.24 -7.24 -29.54
CA LEU A 177 -2.62 -7.75 -30.87
C LEU A 177 -1.75 -7.17 -32.01
N ASP A 178 -0.44 -7.17 -31.80
CA ASP A 178 0.58 -6.66 -32.74
C ASP A 178 0.42 -5.18 -33.10
N ARG A 179 -0.23 -4.41 -32.22
CA ARG A 179 -0.33 -2.95 -32.30
C ARG A 179 0.34 -2.30 -31.11
N ILE A 180 1.03 -1.20 -31.38
CA ILE A 180 1.75 -0.43 -30.37
C ILE A 180 0.85 0.68 -29.84
N TYR A 181 0.83 0.80 -28.52
CA TYR A 181 0.30 1.97 -27.83
C TYR A 181 1.40 2.59 -26.98
N VAL A 182 1.42 3.92 -26.93
CA VAL A 182 2.39 4.71 -26.16
C VAL A 182 1.70 5.27 -24.94
N TRP A 183 2.27 5.05 -23.76
CA TRP A 183 1.75 5.57 -22.49
C TRP A 183 2.24 6.99 -22.25
N LEU A 184 1.31 7.94 -22.16
CA LEU A 184 1.59 9.37 -22.21
C LEU A 184 1.73 10.02 -20.83
N VAL A 185 1.15 9.41 -19.80
CA VAL A 185 1.05 9.96 -18.44
C VAL A 185 1.70 9.05 -17.40
N GLY A 186 1.73 9.47 -16.13
CA GLY A 186 2.28 8.70 -15.03
C GLY A 186 1.77 7.26 -15.01
N ILE A 187 2.69 6.32 -14.77
CA ILE A 187 2.42 4.89 -14.87
C ILE A 187 2.47 4.29 -13.48
N PHE A 188 1.35 3.72 -13.04
CA PHE A 188 1.31 2.92 -11.81
C PHE A 188 2.34 1.78 -11.89
N GLY A 189 3.18 1.67 -10.85
CA GLY A 189 4.21 0.64 -10.76
C GLY A 189 5.61 1.09 -11.22
N LEU A 190 5.78 2.29 -11.77
CA LEU A 190 7.11 2.89 -11.92
C LEU A 190 7.71 3.23 -10.55
N THR A 191 9.03 3.05 -10.42
CA THR A 191 9.73 3.26 -9.14
C THR A 191 9.74 4.73 -8.70
N SER A 192 9.84 5.65 -9.66
CA SER A 192 9.93 7.11 -9.43
C SER A 192 8.58 7.80 -9.31
N ILE A 193 7.48 7.21 -9.81
CA ILE A 193 6.21 7.93 -9.99
C ILE A 193 5.60 8.42 -8.67
N CYS A 194 5.70 7.62 -7.61
CA CYS A 194 5.16 8.00 -6.30
C CYS A 194 5.88 9.22 -5.73
N GLY A 195 7.20 9.30 -5.89
CA GLY A 195 7.98 10.44 -5.42
C GLY A 195 7.78 11.68 -6.29
N LEU A 196 7.71 11.53 -7.62
CA LEU A 196 7.42 12.65 -8.53
C LEU A 196 6.04 13.25 -8.28
N PHE A 197 5.02 12.40 -8.14
CA PHE A 197 3.67 12.83 -7.80
C PHE A 197 3.58 13.41 -6.39
N GLY A 198 4.18 12.72 -5.41
CA GLY A 198 4.25 13.19 -4.03
C GLY A 198 4.90 14.57 -3.94
N ALA A 199 5.99 14.82 -4.66
CA ALA A 199 6.62 16.14 -4.71
C ALA A 199 5.67 17.22 -5.27
N CYS A 200 4.84 16.90 -6.28
CA CYS A 200 3.81 17.83 -6.73
C CYS A 200 2.72 18.06 -5.68
N CYS A 201 2.34 17.02 -4.91
CA CYS A 201 1.43 17.13 -3.78
C CYS A 201 2.02 17.98 -2.64
N ASP A 202 3.32 17.83 -2.34
CA ASP A 202 4.06 18.65 -1.37
C ASP A 202 3.99 20.14 -1.74
N VAL A 203 4.29 20.46 -3.00
CA VAL A 203 4.15 21.84 -3.51
C VAL A 203 2.71 22.34 -3.39
N THR A 204 1.73 21.47 -3.62
CA THR A 204 0.30 21.80 -3.48
C THR A 204 -0.06 22.12 -2.03
N CYS A 205 0.44 21.36 -1.06
CA CYS A 205 0.29 21.67 0.36
C CYS A 205 0.87 23.05 0.69
N PHE A 206 2.11 23.32 0.28
CA PHE A 206 2.75 24.61 0.52
C PHE A 206 2.03 25.78 -0.15
N PHE A 207 1.42 25.55 -1.31
CA PHE A 207 0.63 26.55 -2.03
C PHE A 207 -0.66 26.87 -1.26
N LEU A 208 -1.40 25.87 -0.81
CA LEU A 208 -2.64 26.06 -0.05
C LEU A 208 -2.37 26.74 1.31
N GLU A 209 -1.32 26.32 2.02
CA GLU A 209 -0.92 26.94 3.30
C GLU A 209 -0.48 28.39 3.14
N LEU A 210 0.08 28.74 1.97
CA LEU A 210 0.42 30.13 1.65
C LEU A 210 -0.83 30.97 1.35
N LEU A 211 -1.79 30.42 0.60
CA LEU A 211 -3.01 31.12 0.21
C LEU A 211 -3.98 31.31 1.38
N PHE A 212 -4.03 30.36 2.29
CA PHE A 212 -5.04 30.29 3.33
C PHE A 212 -4.40 30.29 4.72
N PRO A 213 -4.39 31.44 5.42
CA PRO A 213 -3.90 31.52 6.79
C PRO A 213 -4.62 30.53 7.70
N LEU A 214 -3.86 29.92 8.61
CA LEU A 214 -4.32 28.93 9.59
C LEU A 214 -4.77 27.58 9.02
N LEU A 215 -4.53 27.32 7.72
CA LEU A 215 -4.58 25.96 7.19
C LEU A 215 -3.25 25.24 7.46
N LEU A 216 -3.37 23.94 7.71
CA LEU A 216 -2.31 22.95 7.53
C LEU A 216 -2.83 21.92 6.55
N THR A 217 -2.07 21.67 5.48
CA THR A 217 -2.46 20.68 4.47
C THR A 217 -1.39 19.60 4.39
N LYS A 218 -1.85 18.36 4.39
CA LYS A 218 -1.01 17.17 4.33
C LYS A 218 -1.60 16.18 3.35
N HIS A 219 -0.79 15.24 2.89
CA HIS A 219 -1.27 14.21 1.96
C HIS A 219 -0.64 12.85 2.25
N TYR A 220 -1.36 11.81 1.85
CA TYR A 220 -0.88 10.45 1.76
C TYR A 220 -1.25 9.92 0.39
N VAL A 221 -0.25 9.78 -0.49
CA VAL A 221 -0.45 9.55 -1.93
C VAL A 221 -1.37 10.62 -2.53
N ASP A 222 -2.53 10.23 -3.01
CA ASP A 222 -3.58 11.03 -3.65
C ASP A 222 -4.62 11.60 -2.67
N ASP A 223 -4.64 11.11 -1.43
CA ASP A 223 -5.50 11.61 -0.36
C ASP A 223 -4.91 12.85 0.30
N PHE A 224 -5.65 13.95 0.29
CA PHE A 224 -5.30 15.17 1.01
C PHE A 224 -6.13 15.31 2.28
N LEU A 225 -5.47 15.71 3.37
CA LEU A 225 -6.08 16.16 4.61
C LEU A 225 -5.84 17.67 4.78
N VAL A 226 -6.92 18.41 4.96
CA VAL A 226 -6.88 19.84 5.26
C VAL A 226 -7.40 20.05 6.69
N ALA A 227 -6.56 20.64 7.53
CA ALA A 227 -6.92 21.07 8.88
C ALA A 227 -7.02 22.61 8.92
N ASP A 228 -8.19 23.14 9.23
CA ASP A 228 -8.43 24.57 9.44
C ASP A 228 -8.48 24.88 10.94
N PHE A 229 -7.48 25.65 11.40
CA PHE A 229 -7.32 26.04 12.80
C PHE A 229 -7.93 27.41 13.12
N ALA A 230 -8.62 28.06 12.18
CA ALA A 230 -9.21 29.38 12.38
C ALA A 230 -10.17 29.39 13.59
N PRO A 231 -9.91 30.21 14.62
CA PRO A 231 -10.81 30.31 15.77
C PRO A 231 -12.14 30.95 15.36
N PRO A 232 -13.23 30.73 16.12
CA PRO A 232 -14.54 31.32 15.82
C PRO A 232 -14.55 32.85 15.69
N SER A 233 -13.61 33.54 16.32
CA SER A 233 -13.44 34.99 16.25
C SER A 233 -12.64 35.48 15.03
N SER A 234 -12.05 34.57 14.26
CA SER A 234 -11.27 34.89 13.06
C SER A 234 -12.17 35.24 11.88
N PRO A 235 -11.76 36.14 10.96
CA PRO A 235 -12.45 36.33 9.68
C PRO A 235 -12.51 35.04 8.82
N HIS A 236 -11.77 34.00 9.19
CA HIS A 236 -11.72 32.71 8.48
C HIS A 236 -12.52 31.57 9.13
N ALA A 237 -13.19 31.79 10.27
CA ALA A 237 -13.85 30.73 11.07
C ALA A 237 -14.76 29.78 10.29
N ASN A 238 -15.41 30.28 9.24
CA ASN A 238 -16.36 29.54 8.41
C ASN A 238 -15.95 29.50 6.94
N ARG A 239 -14.64 29.47 6.65
CA ARG A 239 -14.14 29.31 5.28
C ARG A 239 -14.85 28.10 4.62
N PRO A 240 -15.48 28.28 3.44
CA PRO A 240 -16.07 27.17 2.71
C PRO A 240 -14.97 26.23 2.18
N PHE A 241 -15.19 24.92 2.28
CA PHE A 241 -14.24 23.94 1.73
C PHE A 241 -14.14 24.04 0.20
N ASP A 242 -15.23 24.41 -0.47
CA ASP A 242 -15.25 24.65 -1.92
C ASP A 242 -14.25 25.72 -2.39
N LEU A 243 -13.95 26.70 -1.54
CA LEU A 243 -12.94 27.72 -1.85
C LEU A 243 -11.53 27.09 -1.94
N ILE A 244 -11.26 26.10 -1.09
CA ILE A 244 -9.99 25.36 -1.07
C ILE A 244 -9.93 24.44 -2.29
N LEU A 245 -11.01 23.70 -2.58
CA LEU A 245 -11.09 22.86 -3.79
C LEU A 245 -10.98 23.68 -5.08
N HIS A 246 -11.50 24.91 -5.09
CA HIS A 246 -11.32 25.82 -6.23
C HIS A 246 -9.84 26.15 -6.44
N ALA A 247 -9.10 26.51 -5.39
CA ALA A 247 -7.67 26.77 -5.48
C ALA A 247 -6.87 25.53 -5.93
N VAL A 248 -7.25 24.32 -5.49
CA VAL A 248 -6.65 23.05 -5.95
C VAL A 248 -6.84 22.87 -7.46
N ARG A 249 -8.04 23.17 -7.98
CA ARG A 249 -8.33 23.12 -9.41
C ARG A 249 -7.61 24.20 -10.21
N GLU A 250 -7.52 25.42 -9.68
CA GLU A 250 -6.74 26.50 -10.29
C GLU A 250 -5.24 26.19 -10.34
N PHE A 251 -4.73 25.43 -9.35
CA PHE A 251 -3.36 24.93 -9.38
C PHE A 251 -3.11 23.93 -10.53
N GLY A 252 -4.18 23.30 -11.04
CA GLY A 252 -4.14 22.41 -12.21
C GLY A 252 -4.56 20.98 -11.93
N TRP A 253 -5.01 20.66 -10.70
CA TRP A 253 -5.45 19.31 -10.37
C TRP A 253 -6.92 19.07 -10.70
N GLU A 254 -7.20 17.88 -11.21
CA GLU A 254 -8.52 17.28 -11.19
C GLU A 254 -8.75 16.58 -9.84
N VAL A 255 -9.83 16.96 -9.17
CA VAL A 255 -10.27 16.37 -7.89
C VAL A 255 -11.38 15.37 -8.17
N HIS A 256 -11.33 14.20 -7.54
CA HIS A 256 -12.37 13.19 -7.66
C HIS A 256 -13.71 13.75 -7.17
N PRO A 257 -14.83 13.49 -7.88
CA PRO A 257 -16.14 13.91 -7.39
C PRO A 257 -16.45 13.27 -6.03
N GLU A 258 -17.19 13.99 -5.18
CA GLU A 258 -17.54 13.53 -3.84
C GLU A 258 -18.13 12.11 -3.83
N ASN A 259 -17.57 11.23 -2.99
CA ASN A 259 -18.10 9.90 -2.76
C ASN A 259 -19.34 9.95 -1.85
N LYS A 260 -20.48 10.36 -2.42
CA LYS A 260 -21.74 10.53 -1.69
C LYS A 260 -22.17 9.29 -0.92
N ARG A 261 -21.79 8.09 -1.38
CA ARG A 261 -22.15 6.84 -0.72
C ARG A 261 -21.45 6.68 0.63
N GLU A 262 -20.15 6.92 0.66
CA GLU A 262 -19.35 6.81 1.88
C GLU A 262 -19.77 7.83 2.94
N VAL A 263 -20.08 9.05 2.54
CA VAL A 263 -20.62 10.07 3.46
C VAL A 263 -21.93 9.60 4.09
N VAL A 264 -22.84 9.01 3.30
CA VAL A 264 -24.10 8.44 3.81
C VAL A 264 -23.85 7.29 4.78
N ASP A 265 -22.89 6.40 4.48
CA ASP A 265 -22.55 5.28 5.34
C ASP A 265 -21.96 5.77 6.68
N TRP A 266 -21.10 6.79 6.67
CA TRP A 266 -20.60 7.43 7.89
C TRP A 266 -21.72 8.12 8.70
N ILE A 267 -22.64 8.83 8.03
CA ILE A 267 -23.79 9.45 8.69
C ILE A 267 -24.63 8.39 9.40
N HIS A 268 -24.95 7.27 8.74
CA HIS A 268 -25.68 6.17 9.36
C HIS A 268 -24.91 5.57 10.56
N PHE A 269 -23.60 5.39 10.43
CA PHE A 269 -22.75 4.90 11.52
C PHE A 269 -22.80 5.81 12.75
N PHE A 270 -22.64 7.13 12.57
CA PHE A 270 -22.71 8.09 13.67
C PHE A 270 -24.12 8.26 14.26
N GLN A 271 -25.17 7.95 13.48
CA GLN A 271 -26.55 7.93 13.96
C GLN A 271 -26.88 6.68 14.79
N ALA A 272 -26.13 5.59 14.64
CA ALA A 272 -26.41 4.31 15.31
C ALA A 272 -26.14 4.33 16.83
N GLY A 273 -25.49 5.37 17.35
CA GLY A 273 -25.28 5.54 18.78
C GLY A 273 -24.16 6.52 19.10
N PRO A 274 -23.85 6.76 20.39
CA PRO A 274 -22.68 7.53 20.75
C PRO A 274 -21.43 6.75 20.30
N VAL A 275 -20.78 7.24 19.25
CA VAL A 275 -19.48 6.73 18.80
C VAL A 275 -18.41 7.48 19.58
N THR A 276 -17.58 6.74 20.33
CA THR A 276 -16.40 7.31 20.99
C THR A 276 -15.18 6.46 20.63
N CYS A 277 -14.08 7.13 20.34
CA CYS A 277 -12.79 6.50 20.08
C CYS A 277 -11.72 7.33 20.78
N SER A 278 -10.78 6.67 21.46
CA SER A 278 -9.64 7.35 22.06
C SER A 278 -8.58 7.59 20.99
N LEU A 279 -8.14 8.85 20.87
CA LEU A 279 -6.97 9.18 20.06
C LEU A 279 -5.68 9.24 20.89
N ASP A 280 -5.73 8.87 22.17
CA ASP A 280 -4.53 8.77 22.98
C ASP A 280 -3.60 7.67 22.45
N THR A 281 -2.30 7.93 22.52
CA THR A 281 -1.28 6.90 22.35
C THR A 281 -1.22 6.09 23.64
N SER A 282 -1.39 4.77 23.53
CA SER A 282 -1.26 3.87 24.66
C SER A 282 0.14 3.98 25.26
N SER A 283 0.23 4.43 26.51
CA SER A 283 1.51 4.57 27.23
C SER A 283 1.84 3.34 28.08
N SER A 284 0.88 2.44 28.26
CA SER A 284 1.03 1.20 29.00
C SER A 284 1.29 0.03 28.05
N PHE A 285 2.26 -0.81 28.43
CA PHE A 285 2.44 -2.11 27.80
C PHE A 285 1.50 -3.13 28.43
N PHE A 286 1.00 -4.06 27.62
CA PHE A 286 0.39 -5.25 28.17
C PHE A 286 1.40 -5.98 29.04
N HIS A 287 1.05 -6.20 30.30
CA HIS A 287 2.00 -6.58 31.35
C HIS A 287 2.48 -8.04 31.24
N THR A 288 1.71 -8.91 30.58
CA THR A 288 2.06 -10.32 30.45
C THR A 288 2.89 -10.54 29.18
N PRO A 289 4.12 -11.07 29.28
CA PRO A 289 4.94 -11.37 28.13
C PRO A 289 4.26 -12.37 27.20
N ILE A 290 4.38 -12.13 25.89
CA ILE A 290 3.85 -13.01 24.87
C ILE A 290 4.87 -13.32 23.79
N PHE A 291 4.90 -14.60 23.41
CA PHE A 291 5.81 -15.19 22.45
C PHE A 291 5.02 -16.07 21.49
N SER A 292 5.41 -16.07 20.22
CA SER A 292 4.89 -17.00 19.23
C SER A 292 6.02 -17.64 18.45
N ASP A 293 5.75 -18.83 17.94
CA ASP A 293 6.64 -19.58 17.06
C ASP A 293 5.84 -20.54 16.19
N ALA A 294 6.41 -20.96 15.06
CA ALA A 294 5.87 -22.04 14.25
C ALA A 294 6.98 -23.00 13.83
N SER A 295 6.64 -24.28 13.81
CA SER A 295 7.49 -25.32 13.25
C SER A 295 6.73 -26.13 12.20
N ASP A 296 7.42 -27.06 11.55
CA ASP A 296 6.80 -28.04 10.64
C ASP A 296 5.72 -28.92 11.32
N PHE A 297 5.63 -28.88 12.66
CA PHE A 297 4.70 -29.67 13.45
C PHE A 297 3.48 -28.89 13.94
N ALA A 298 3.66 -27.71 14.53
CA ALA A 298 2.58 -26.96 15.17
C ALA A 298 2.86 -25.46 15.24
N LEU A 299 1.79 -24.71 15.52
CA LEU A 299 1.84 -23.32 15.96
C LEU A 299 1.97 -23.29 17.49
N GLY A 300 2.95 -22.56 18.01
CA GLY A 300 3.19 -22.37 19.44
C GLY A 300 2.92 -20.94 19.87
N VAL A 301 2.21 -20.78 21.00
CA VAL A 301 2.05 -19.48 21.67
C VAL A 301 2.30 -19.66 23.16
N VAL A 302 3.09 -18.76 23.75
CA VAL A 302 3.30 -18.67 25.20
C VAL A 302 2.87 -17.30 25.68
N LEU A 303 1.95 -17.28 26.66
CA LEU A 303 1.47 -16.08 27.34
C LEU A 303 1.72 -16.24 28.85
N GLY A 304 2.75 -15.57 29.36
CA GLY A 304 3.20 -15.73 30.74
C GLY A 304 3.60 -17.17 31.04
N SER A 305 2.88 -17.83 31.96
CA SER A 305 3.09 -19.25 32.31
C SER A 305 2.22 -20.23 31.52
N LYS A 306 1.42 -19.75 30.57
CA LYS A 306 0.47 -20.55 29.81
C LYS A 306 0.94 -20.77 28.37
N ALA A 307 0.72 -21.95 27.82
CA ALA A 307 1.06 -22.26 26.43
C ALA A 307 -0.09 -22.90 25.66
N LEU A 308 -0.11 -22.63 24.36
CA LEU A 308 -0.98 -23.24 23.37
C LEU A 308 -0.10 -23.88 22.29
N SER A 309 -0.45 -25.10 21.89
CA SER A 309 0.11 -25.79 20.73
C SER A 309 -1.04 -26.21 19.82
N ILE A 310 -1.02 -25.78 18.56
CA ILE A 310 -2.00 -26.19 17.54
C ILE A 310 -1.26 -26.99 16.46
N PRO A 311 -1.42 -28.33 16.43
CA PRO A 311 -0.82 -29.16 15.40
C PRO A 311 -1.27 -28.77 13.99
N LEU A 312 -0.32 -28.80 13.06
CA LEU A 312 -0.54 -28.58 11.63
C LEU A 312 -0.41 -29.90 10.87
N PRO A 313 -1.00 -30.01 9.67
CA PRO A 313 -0.74 -31.14 8.77
C PRO A 313 0.75 -31.24 8.46
N PRO A 314 1.38 -32.43 8.49
CA PRO A 314 2.81 -32.58 8.23
C PRO A 314 3.28 -32.06 6.88
N ASP A 315 2.37 -31.96 5.91
CA ASP A 315 2.61 -31.49 4.53
C ASP A 315 2.29 -30.00 4.34
N TYR A 316 1.98 -29.23 5.40
CA TYR A 316 1.42 -27.88 5.21
C TYR A 316 2.40 -26.92 4.52
N CYS A 317 3.70 -27.03 4.77
CA CYS A 317 4.74 -26.23 4.08
C CYS A 317 5.03 -26.70 2.65
N ASP A 318 4.57 -27.89 2.25
CA ASP A 318 4.71 -28.38 0.88
C ASP A 318 3.60 -27.85 -0.04
N ARG A 319 2.60 -27.18 0.55
CA ARG A 319 1.44 -26.69 -0.19
C ARG A 319 1.77 -25.38 -0.91
N PRO A 320 1.09 -25.12 -2.05
CA PRO A 320 1.32 -23.90 -2.82
C PRO A 320 1.22 -22.65 -1.94
N ASP A 321 2.21 -21.77 -2.07
CA ASP A 321 2.29 -20.47 -1.40
C ASP A 321 2.39 -20.49 0.13
N ILE A 322 2.45 -21.65 0.76
CA ILE A 322 2.62 -21.79 2.21
C ILE A 322 4.09 -22.13 2.50
N ASN A 323 4.76 -21.26 3.26
CA ASN A 323 6.11 -21.52 3.77
C ASN A 323 6.14 -21.29 5.28
N ILE A 324 7.28 -21.57 5.92
CA ILE A 324 7.41 -21.41 7.37
C ILE A 324 7.03 -19.99 7.85
N GLY A 325 7.34 -18.95 7.07
CA GLY A 325 6.96 -17.57 7.38
C GLY A 325 5.44 -17.31 7.39
N VAL A 326 4.65 -18.14 6.69
CA VAL A 326 3.18 -18.13 6.78
C VAL A 326 2.73 -18.75 8.11
N GLY A 327 3.33 -19.87 8.52
CA GLY A 327 3.06 -20.49 9.82
C GLY A 327 3.38 -19.54 10.98
N GLU A 328 4.54 -18.89 10.91
CA GLU A 328 4.97 -17.87 11.87
C GLU A 328 4.00 -16.69 11.97
N ALA A 329 3.45 -16.26 10.83
CA ALA A 329 2.41 -15.22 10.81
C ALA A 329 1.12 -15.72 11.49
N TRP A 330 0.68 -16.95 11.24
CA TRP A 330 -0.48 -17.53 11.93
C TRP A 330 -0.26 -17.68 13.45
N ALA A 331 0.95 -18.04 13.88
CA ALA A 331 1.31 -18.07 15.30
C ALA A 331 1.27 -16.66 15.94
N PHE A 332 1.72 -15.64 15.22
CA PHE A 332 1.60 -14.25 15.65
C PHE A 332 0.13 -13.81 15.78
N GLU A 333 -0.72 -14.15 14.80
CA GLU A 333 -2.17 -13.88 14.85
C GLU A 333 -2.79 -14.50 16.11
N LEU A 334 -2.50 -15.78 16.38
CA LEU A 334 -2.93 -16.46 17.60
C LEU A 334 -2.50 -15.76 18.87
N ALA A 335 -1.24 -15.31 18.92
CA ALA A 335 -0.72 -14.59 20.08
C ALA A 335 -1.52 -13.30 20.33
N VAL A 336 -1.80 -12.51 19.29
CA VAL A 336 -2.60 -11.29 19.43
C VAL A 336 -4.00 -11.60 19.98
N HIS A 337 -4.67 -12.62 19.44
CA HIS A 337 -5.99 -13.01 19.94
C HIS A 337 -5.93 -13.54 21.38
N ALA A 338 -4.89 -14.29 21.75
CA ALA A 338 -4.69 -14.78 23.11
C ALA A 338 -4.52 -13.63 24.11
N ALA A 339 -3.71 -12.62 23.77
CA ALA A 339 -3.50 -11.45 24.61
C ALA A 339 -4.79 -10.64 24.82
N ILE A 340 -5.56 -10.43 23.75
CA ILE A 340 -6.85 -9.71 23.80
C ILE A 340 -7.86 -10.50 24.65
N ALA A 341 -7.95 -11.81 24.48
CA ALA A 341 -8.79 -12.67 25.31
C ALA A 341 -8.36 -12.66 26.79
N ALA A 342 -7.06 -12.45 27.06
CA ALA A 342 -6.51 -12.27 28.40
C ALA A 342 -6.64 -10.84 28.95
N GLY A 343 -7.29 -9.92 28.22
CA GLY A 343 -7.63 -8.57 28.68
C GLY A 343 -6.76 -7.46 28.13
N ALA A 344 -5.94 -7.69 27.10
CA ALA A 344 -5.26 -6.60 26.40
C ALA A 344 -6.28 -5.66 25.74
N ARG A 345 -6.27 -4.39 26.14
CA ARG A 345 -7.14 -3.32 25.63
C ARG A 345 -6.50 -1.97 25.97
N SER A 346 -6.56 -0.99 25.06
CA SER A 346 -5.98 0.35 25.25
C SER A 346 -4.53 0.29 25.76
N CYS A 347 -3.71 -0.56 25.12
CA CYS A 347 -2.33 -0.82 25.51
C CYS A 347 -1.45 -1.09 24.28
N VAL A 348 -0.13 -1.03 24.46
CA VAL A 348 0.85 -1.54 23.49
C VAL A 348 1.06 -3.03 23.76
N LEU A 349 0.78 -3.87 22.77
CA LEU A 349 1.03 -5.31 22.84
C LEU A 349 2.36 -5.64 22.13
N LEU A 350 3.37 -6.02 22.91
CA LEU A 350 4.66 -6.45 22.39
C LEU A 350 4.71 -7.96 22.23
N VAL A 351 4.67 -8.44 20.98
CA VAL A 351 4.82 -9.86 20.64
C VAL A 351 6.25 -10.17 20.25
N HIS A 352 6.81 -11.22 20.83
CA HIS A 352 8.13 -11.73 20.51
C HIS A 352 8.03 -12.85 19.49
N VAL A 353 8.80 -12.75 18.41
CA VAL A 353 8.86 -13.73 17.32
C VAL A 353 10.32 -13.95 16.93
N ASP A 354 10.68 -15.13 16.46
CA ASP A 354 12.07 -15.46 16.08
C ASP A 354 12.30 -15.51 14.56
N ASN A 355 11.27 -15.20 13.77
CA ASN A 355 11.40 -15.03 12.33
C ASN A 355 11.62 -13.57 11.91
N GLN A 356 12.85 -13.21 11.52
CA GLN A 356 13.17 -11.85 11.05
C GLN A 356 12.33 -11.40 9.84
N GLY A 357 11.95 -12.33 8.95
CA GLY A 357 11.10 -12.04 7.80
C GLY A 357 9.70 -11.57 8.22
N VAL A 358 9.11 -12.22 9.22
CA VAL A 358 7.81 -11.84 9.80
C VAL A 358 7.92 -10.54 10.60
N VAL A 359 8.96 -10.34 11.41
CA VAL A 359 9.22 -9.05 12.10
C VAL A 359 9.23 -7.90 11.10
N TYR A 360 9.96 -8.08 10.00
CA TYR A 360 10.08 -7.05 8.98
C TYR A 360 8.76 -6.82 8.23
N ALA A 361 8.04 -7.88 7.90
CA ALA A 361 6.75 -7.79 7.23
C ALA A 361 5.71 -7.05 8.08
N LEU A 362 5.59 -7.42 9.35
CA LEU A 362 4.68 -6.78 10.32
C LEU A 362 5.03 -5.31 10.54
N ARG A 363 6.31 -4.98 10.76
CA ARG A 363 6.75 -3.58 10.92
C ARG A 363 6.52 -2.74 9.68
N ARG A 364 6.62 -3.35 8.49
CA ARG A 364 6.34 -2.68 7.22
C ARG A 364 4.86 -2.66 6.85
N GLY A 365 4.02 -3.41 7.54
CA GLY A 365 2.61 -3.63 7.18
C GLY A 365 2.42 -4.39 5.86
N ARG A 366 3.45 -5.08 5.34
CA ARG A 366 3.34 -5.88 4.09
C ARG A 366 4.45 -6.91 3.92
N SER A 367 4.11 -7.98 3.21
CA SER A 367 4.94 -9.09 2.78
C SER A 367 4.83 -9.31 1.26
N ARG A 368 5.78 -10.06 0.70
CA ARG A 368 5.67 -10.58 -0.68
C ARG A 368 4.70 -11.76 -0.77
N ASN A 369 4.43 -12.42 0.35
CA ASN A 369 3.50 -13.55 0.43
C ASN A 369 2.10 -13.02 0.76
N GLN A 370 1.11 -13.39 -0.05
CA GLN A 370 -0.27 -12.92 0.11
C GLN A 370 -0.90 -13.39 1.43
N LEU A 371 -0.65 -14.64 1.85
CA LEU A 371 -1.21 -15.18 3.09
C LEU A 371 -0.69 -14.43 4.32
N VAL A 372 0.57 -14.00 4.30
CA VAL A 372 1.13 -13.13 5.36
C VAL A 372 0.46 -11.75 5.35
N ASN A 373 0.14 -11.19 4.18
CA ASN A 373 -0.61 -9.92 4.11
C ASN A 373 -2.02 -10.07 4.69
N GLU A 374 -2.72 -11.14 4.37
CA GLU A 374 -4.05 -11.42 4.93
C GLU A 374 -4.01 -11.54 6.46
N VAL A 375 -2.96 -12.13 7.02
CA VAL A 375 -2.73 -12.16 8.47
C VAL A 375 -2.49 -10.76 9.04
N ILE A 376 -1.62 -9.96 8.40
CA ILE A 376 -1.33 -8.58 8.83
C ILE A 376 -2.64 -7.77 8.88
N ASP A 377 -3.47 -7.88 7.85
CA ASP A 377 -4.73 -7.15 7.74
C ASP A 377 -5.71 -7.57 8.85
N ARG A 378 -6.01 -8.87 8.98
CA ARG A 378 -6.94 -9.39 10.02
C ARG A 378 -6.46 -9.07 11.43
N THR A 379 -5.18 -9.26 11.71
CA THR A 379 -4.62 -9.05 13.04
C THR A 379 -4.65 -7.57 13.40
N SER A 380 -4.35 -6.68 12.45
CA SER A 380 -4.39 -5.24 12.65
C SER A 380 -5.83 -4.76 12.89
N GLU A 381 -6.79 -5.21 12.08
CA GLU A 381 -8.21 -4.89 12.25
C GLU A 381 -8.74 -5.37 13.61
N TYR A 382 -8.43 -6.61 13.99
CA TYR A 382 -8.83 -7.16 15.27
C TYR A 382 -8.22 -6.38 16.43
N ALA A 383 -6.91 -6.12 16.43
CA ALA A 383 -6.26 -5.33 17.47
C ALA A 383 -6.82 -3.90 17.59
N LEU A 384 -7.10 -3.24 16.47
CA LEU A 384 -7.71 -1.91 16.42
C LEU A 384 -9.09 -1.89 17.09
N SER A 385 -9.91 -2.94 16.93
CA SER A 385 -11.23 -3.03 17.57
C SER A 385 -11.18 -3.07 19.12
N PHE A 386 -10.01 -3.35 19.69
CA PHE A 386 -9.73 -3.33 21.13
C PHE A 386 -8.79 -2.19 21.55
N ASP A 387 -8.51 -1.23 20.66
CA ASP A 387 -7.56 -0.13 20.93
C ASP A 387 -6.16 -0.66 21.35
N VAL A 388 -5.73 -1.78 20.75
CA VAL A 388 -4.43 -2.40 21.00
C VAL A 388 -3.45 -1.99 19.91
N GLU A 389 -2.35 -1.35 20.31
CA GLU A 389 -1.25 -1.00 19.40
C GLU A 389 -0.26 -2.16 19.32
N LEU A 390 -0.13 -2.76 18.14
CA LEU A 390 0.75 -3.91 17.93
C LEU A 390 2.21 -3.48 17.78
N SER A 391 3.08 -4.13 18.54
CA SER A 391 4.53 -4.02 18.41
C SER A 391 5.15 -5.40 18.33
N VAL A 392 6.18 -5.55 17.49
CA VAL A 392 6.87 -6.83 17.29
C VAL A 392 8.36 -6.70 17.57
N ARG A 393 8.91 -7.68 18.29
CA ARG A 393 10.33 -7.76 18.63
C ARG A 393 10.90 -9.12 18.28
N TYR A 394 12.07 -9.09 17.65
CA TYR A 394 12.84 -10.29 17.41
C TYR A 394 13.36 -10.88 18.73
N VAL A 395 13.20 -12.19 18.91
CA VAL A 395 13.87 -13.00 19.93
C VAL A 395 14.67 -14.10 19.21
N ARG A 396 15.77 -14.57 19.80
CA ARG A 396 16.51 -15.71 19.22
C ARG A 396 15.71 -16.99 19.46
N SER A 397 15.75 -17.95 18.54
CA SER A 397 15.04 -19.22 18.69
C SER A 397 15.41 -19.98 19.97
N GLU A 398 16.70 -19.96 20.35
CA GLU A 398 17.18 -20.57 21.61
C GLU A 398 16.59 -19.93 22.88
N ASP A 399 16.18 -18.67 22.78
CA ASP A 399 15.60 -17.89 23.87
C ASP A 399 14.07 -17.82 23.77
N ASN A 400 13.45 -18.41 22.73
CA ASN A 400 12.03 -18.31 22.47
C ASN A 400 11.26 -19.39 23.26
N PRO A 401 10.48 -19.03 24.30
CA PRO A 401 9.71 -20.00 25.09
C PRO A 401 8.67 -20.76 24.26
N ALA A 402 8.26 -20.21 23.10
CA ALA A 402 7.30 -20.81 22.20
C ALA A 402 7.87 -21.92 21.29
N ASP A 403 9.20 -22.13 21.24
CA ASP A 403 9.82 -23.19 20.41
C ASP A 403 9.41 -24.61 20.86
N ALA A 404 9.41 -24.88 22.16
CA ALA A 404 8.95 -26.19 22.65
C ALA A 404 7.45 -26.42 22.33
N PRO A 405 6.52 -25.49 22.63
CA PRO A 405 5.12 -25.62 22.23
C PRO A 405 4.89 -25.75 20.72
N SER A 406 5.65 -25.05 19.87
CA SER A 406 5.54 -25.18 18.40
C SER A 406 6.00 -26.55 17.91
N ARG A 407 6.82 -27.27 18.69
CA ARG A 407 7.24 -28.65 18.45
C ARG A 407 6.38 -29.69 19.18
N GLY A 408 5.30 -29.26 19.83
CA GLY A 408 4.35 -30.13 20.54
C GLY A 408 4.70 -30.45 21.98
N ASP A 409 5.71 -29.79 22.57
CA ASP A 409 6.05 -29.95 23.99
C ASP A 409 5.62 -28.73 24.81
N SER A 410 4.48 -28.87 25.50
CA SER A 410 3.97 -27.88 26.46
C SER A 410 4.08 -28.34 27.91
N SER A 411 4.92 -29.35 28.21
CA SER A 411 4.96 -30.00 29.53
C SER A 411 5.32 -29.07 30.69
N GLY A 412 6.02 -27.96 30.42
CA GLY A 412 6.39 -26.92 31.38
C GLY A 412 5.36 -25.81 31.61
N TYR A 413 4.18 -25.86 30.96
CA TYR A 413 3.24 -24.76 30.92
C TYR A 413 1.81 -25.16 31.34
N GLU A 414 1.08 -24.20 31.88
CA GLU A 414 -0.37 -24.33 32.04
C GLU A 414 -1.08 -24.24 30.67
N PRO A 415 -2.23 -24.89 30.46
CA PRO A 415 -2.96 -24.76 29.20
C PRO A 415 -3.46 -23.33 28.96
N LEU A 416 -3.12 -22.76 27.81
CA LEU A 416 -3.69 -21.51 27.30
C LEU A 416 -4.94 -21.82 26.49
N ILE A 417 -6.11 -21.41 27.01
CA ILE A 417 -7.42 -21.69 26.39
C ILE A 417 -8.14 -20.36 26.19
N PHE A 418 -8.53 -20.09 24.95
CA PHE A 418 -9.34 -18.92 24.58
C PHE A 418 -10.13 -19.22 23.30
N PRO A 419 -11.27 -18.55 23.07
CA PRO A 419 -12.02 -18.69 21.83
C PRO A 419 -11.25 -18.03 20.68
N PHE A 420 -11.04 -18.78 19.60
CA PHE A 420 -10.39 -18.29 18.38
C PHE A 420 -10.83 -19.11 17.17
N ASP A 421 -11.19 -18.40 16.10
CA ASP A 421 -11.47 -19.02 14.80
C ASP A 421 -10.16 -19.31 14.10
N ARG A 422 -10.02 -20.46 13.43
CA ARG A 422 -8.76 -20.83 12.73
C ARG A 422 -8.89 -20.52 11.24
N PRO A 423 -8.65 -19.27 10.78
CA PRO A 423 -8.92 -18.90 9.39
C PRO A 423 -8.11 -19.75 8.39
N TRP A 424 -6.92 -20.19 8.79
CA TRP A 424 -6.08 -21.07 7.97
C TRP A 424 -6.61 -22.48 7.81
N GLU A 425 -7.53 -22.99 8.63
CA GLU A 425 -8.10 -24.33 8.42
C GLU A 425 -8.79 -24.43 7.06
N SER A 426 -9.44 -23.36 6.60
CA SER A 426 -10.03 -23.32 5.26
C SER A 426 -8.96 -23.47 4.17
N ILE A 427 -7.84 -22.76 4.30
CA ILE A 427 -6.68 -22.79 3.40
C ILE A 427 -6.03 -24.18 3.43
N LEU A 428 -5.90 -24.78 4.62
CA LEU A 428 -5.37 -26.12 4.81
C LEU A 428 -6.35 -27.23 4.39
N ASN A 429 -7.63 -26.95 4.22
CA ASN A 429 -8.61 -27.93 3.77
C ASN A 429 -8.89 -27.88 2.26
N ILE A 430 -8.22 -26.97 1.52
CA ILE A 430 -8.18 -27.02 0.05
C ILE A 430 -7.35 -28.25 -0.36
N ARG A 431 -8.00 -29.41 -0.35
CA ARG A 431 -7.45 -30.64 -0.92
C ARG A 431 -7.32 -30.47 -2.42
N SER A 432 -6.11 -30.75 -2.89
CA SER A 432 -5.82 -31.69 -3.98
C SER A 432 -7.05 -32.17 -4.74
N SER A 433 -7.40 -31.45 -5.81
CA SER A 433 -8.17 -31.98 -6.93
C SER A 433 -7.36 -31.84 -8.19
#